data_AF-A0A9E3P273-F1
#
_entry.id   AF-A0A9E3P273-F1
#
_cell.length_a   1.000
_cell.length_b   1.000
_cell.length_c   1.000
_cell.angle_alpha   90.00
_cell.angle_beta   90.00
_cell.angle_gamma   90.00
#
_symmetry.space_group_name_H-M   'P 1'
#
loop_
_entity.id
_entity.type
_entity.pdbx_description
1 polymer ?
#
loop_
_entity_poly.entity_id
_entity_poly.type
_entity_poly.pdbx_seq_one_letter_code
_entity_poly.pdbx_strand_id
1 'polypeptide(L)'
;MRRSLVPVALAALLAGAAALAVSCISTDTYVYTAQKYDPASACLEAYAPVETVAGEGASALCAPSCLAVGAALYVSTMCPPLPAIATEVAADASDCIEALAAPSCDAPEPGADASQEDDASDPDAEPVEGGDTDADVDATIADAGDAG
;
A
#
# COMPACT_ATOMS: atom_id res chain seq x y z
N MET A 1 -44.38 -57.25 25.81
CA MET A 1 -44.40 -56.22 24.74
C MET A 1 -43.28 -55.23 24.99
N ARG A 2 -42.08 -55.45 24.42
CA ARG A 2 -40.93 -54.57 24.58
C ARG A 2 -40.97 -53.55 23.45
N ARG A 3 -41.45 -52.33 23.74
CA ARG A 3 -41.46 -51.23 22.77
C ARG A 3 -40.02 -50.80 22.53
N SER A 4 -39.56 -51.01 21.30
CA SER A 4 -38.21 -50.66 20.86
C SER A 4 -38.08 -49.13 20.80
N LEU A 5 -37.43 -48.54 21.80
CA LEU A 5 -37.15 -47.10 21.90
C LEU A 5 -35.91 -46.66 21.10
N VAL A 6 -35.29 -47.60 20.37
CA VAL A 6 -34.03 -47.40 19.65
C VAL A 6 -34.10 -46.39 18.47
N PRO A 7 -35.20 -46.23 17.71
CA PRO A 7 -35.13 -45.40 16.49
C PRO A 7 -35.21 -43.89 16.75
N VAL A 8 -35.65 -43.45 17.94
CA VAL A 8 -35.82 -42.00 18.24
C VAL A 8 -34.51 -41.35 18.66
N ALA A 9 -33.61 -42.10 19.31
CA ALA A 9 -32.32 -41.57 19.76
C ALA A 9 -31.35 -41.29 18.60
N LEU A 10 -31.44 -42.03 17.50
CA LEU A 10 -30.55 -41.87 16.34
C LEU A 10 -30.88 -40.61 15.52
N ALA A 11 -32.17 -40.25 15.42
CA ALA A 11 -32.61 -39.09 14.66
C ALA A 11 -32.18 -37.75 15.28
N ALA A 12 -32.07 -37.68 16.61
CA ALA A 12 -31.64 -36.47 17.32
C ALA A 12 -30.14 -36.16 17.13
N LEU A 13 -29.31 -37.20 16.95
CA LEU A 13 -27.86 -37.04 16.75
C LEU A 13 -27.52 -36.51 15.34
N LEU A 14 -28.28 -36.87 14.30
CA LEU A 14 -28.05 -36.34 12.95
C LEU A 14 -28.51 -34.89 12.78
N ALA A 15 -29.53 -34.44 13.51
CA ALA A 15 -30.01 -33.06 13.41
C ALA A 15 -29.04 -32.02 14.02
N GLY A 16 -28.22 -32.42 15.00
CA GLY A 16 -27.25 -31.53 15.64
C GLY A 16 -26.01 -31.20 14.79
N ALA A 17 -25.63 -32.08 13.85
CA ALA A 17 -24.40 -31.91 13.06
C ALA A 17 -24.55 -30.92 11.89
N ALA A 18 -25.77 -30.62 11.44
CA ALA A 18 -26.01 -29.72 10.31
C ALA A 18 -25.92 -28.22 10.68
N ALA A 19 -25.91 -27.87 11.97
CA ALA A 19 -25.91 -26.47 12.42
C ALA A 19 -24.51 -25.81 12.47
N LEU A 20 -23.42 -26.58 12.27
CA LEU A 20 -22.05 -26.07 12.37
C LEU A 20 -21.44 -25.63 11.02
N ALA A 21 -22.18 -25.71 9.92
CA ALA A 21 -21.66 -25.41 8.58
C ALA A 21 -21.80 -23.93 8.13
N VAL A 22 -22.35 -23.04 8.96
CA VAL A 22 -22.66 -21.64 8.58
C VAL A 22 -21.66 -20.62 9.15
N SER A 23 -20.64 -21.02 9.92
CA SER A 23 -19.79 -20.06 10.66
C SER A 23 -18.42 -19.73 10.05
N CYS A 24 -18.14 -20.10 8.79
CA CYS A 24 -16.90 -19.69 8.11
C CYS A 24 -17.17 -18.62 7.04
N ILE A 25 -17.91 -17.57 7.38
CA ILE A 25 -17.78 -16.30 6.63
C ILE A 25 -16.47 -15.69 7.13
N SER A 26 -15.37 -16.00 6.45
CA SER A 26 -14.11 -15.30 6.62
C SER A 26 -14.38 -13.83 6.35
N THR A 27 -14.47 -13.02 7.40
CA THR A 27 -14.42 -11.57 7.22
C THR A 27 -12.95 -11.31 6.98
N ASP A 28 -12.56 -11.16 5.71
CA ASP A 28 -11.19 -10.79 5.39
C ASP A 28 -10.88 -9.47 6.11
N THR A 29 -9.80 -9.46 6.87
CA THR A 29 -9.32 -8.29 7.59
C THR A 29 -7.87 -8.10 7.25
N TYR A 30 -7.45 -6.86 7.04
CA TYR A 30 -6.06 -6.51 6.78
C TYR A 30 -5.58 -5.43 7.74
N VAL A 31 -4.27 -5.38 7.93
CA VAL A 31 -3.63 -4.33 8.73
C VAL A 31 -3.37 -3.13 7.84
N TYR A 32 -3.98 -1.99 8.18
CA TYR A 32 -3.73 -0.74 7.50
C TYR A 32 -2.42 -0.15 8.00
N THR A 33 -1.47 0.08 7.09
CA THR A 33 -0.17 0.67 7.41
C THR A 33 -0.03 2.06 6.79
N ALA A 34 0.69 2.93 7.48
CA ALA A 34 1.00 4.27 7.00
C ALA A 34 2.31 4.77 7.64
N GLN A 35 2.89 5.80 7.04
CA GLN A 35 4.05 6.49 7.58
C GLN A 35 3.57 7.73 8.32
N LYS A 36 3.98 7.90 9.58
CA LYS A 36 3.66 9.10 10.35
C LYS A 36 4.59 10.24 9.94
N TYR A 37 4.03 11.41 9.68
CA TYR A 37 4.82 12.60 9.41
C TYR A 37 5.27 13.23 10.73
N ASP A 38 6.58 13.45 10.87
CA ASP A 38 7.16 14.23 11.96
C ASP A 38 7.45 15.67 11.48
N PRO A 39 6.64 16.66 11.89
CA PRO A 39 6.84 18.05 11.47
C PRO A 39 8.10 18.68 12.08
N ALA A 40 8.66 18.13 13.18
CA ALA A 40 9.87 18.67 13.78
C ALA A 40 11.12 18.36 12.95
N SER A 41 11.15 17.16 12.37
CA SER A 41 12.26 16.66 11.55
C SER A 41 11.97 16.73 10.05
N ALA A 42 10.76 17.17 9.67
CA ALA A 42 10.24 17.22 8.30
C ALA A 42 10.46 15.92 7.53
N CYS A 43 10.20 14.77 8.18
CA CYS A 43 10.44 13.44 7.62
C CYS A 43 9.28 12.48 7.90
N LEU A 44 9.24 11.38 7.16
CA LEU A 44 8.29 10.29 7.32
C LEU A 44 8.91 9.16 8.15
N GLU A 45 8.29 8.83 9.28
CA GLU A 45 8.66 7.67 10.08
C GLU A 45 8.41 6.38 9.29
N ALA A 46 9.09 5.28 9.67
CA ALA A 46 8.88 3.98 9.07
C ALA A 46 7.40 3.55 9.10
N TYR A 47 6.99 2.75 8.10
CA TYR A 47 5.62 2.23 8.03
C TYR A 47 5.24 1.50 9.31
N ALA A 48 4.17 1.95 9.95
CA ALA A 48 3.64 1.39 11.17
C ALA A 48 2.18 0.97 10.99
N PRO A 49 1.72 -0.07 11.71
CA PRO A 49 0.31 -0.43 11.72
C PRO A 49 -0.51 0.67 12.42
N VAL A 50 -1.59 1.10 11.76
CA VAL A 50 -2.53 2.12 12.27
C VAL A 50 -3.75 1.44 12.88
N GLU A 51 -4.44 0.60 12.11
CA GLU A 51 -5.64 -0.13 12.55
C GLU A 51 -5.84 -1.39 11.68
N THR A 52 -6.67 -2.32 12.14
CA THR A 52 -7.18 -3.43 11.33
C THR A 52 -8.48 -3.04 10.66
N VAL A 53 -8.56 -3.20 9.34
CA VAL A 53 -9.74 -2.85 8.53
C VAL A 53 -10.39 -4.10 7.97
N ALA A 54 -11.72 -4.13 7.96
CA ALA A 54 -12.48 -5.20 7.31
C ALA A 54 -12.54 -4.98 5.79
N GLY A 55 -12.20 -6.00 5.01
CA GLY A 55 -12.24 -5.98 3.55
C GLY A 55 -11.36 -7.04 2.90
N GLU A 56 -11.62 -7.32 1.63
CA GLU A 56 -10.95 -8.36 0.82
C GLU A 56 -9.47 -8.09 0.49
N GLY A 57 -8.86 -7.04 1.06
CA GLY A 57 -7.42 -6.89 1.09
C GLY A 57 -6.92 -5.44 0.97
N ALA A 58 -5.75 -5.22 1.55
CA ALA A 58 -4.95 -4.01 1.33
C ALA A 58 -4.34 -4.05 -0.08
N SER A 59 -4.68 -3.08 -0.92
CA SER A 59 -3.87 -2.77 -2.11
C SER A 59 -3.01 -1.54 -1.82
N ALA A 60 -1.70 -1.66 -1.96
CA ALA A 60 -0.75 -0.55 -1.78
C ALA A 60 -0.41 0.17 -3.11
N LEU A 61 -1.31 0.06 -4.10
CA LEU A 61 -1.10 0.59 -5.46
C LEU A 61 -1.80 1.92 -5.70
N CYS A 62 -2.41 2.51 -4.67
CA CYS A 62 -3.05 3.81 -4.80
C CYS A 62 -2.01 4.94 -4.74
N ALA A 63 -2.38 6.09 -5.32
CA ALA A 63 -1.59 7.31 -5.15
C ALA A 63 -1.45 7.63 -3.66
N PRO A 64 -0.30 8.18 -3.23
CA PRO A 64 -0.12 8.55 -1.84
C PRO A 64 -1.15 9.61 -1.42
N SER A 65 -1.80 9.37 -0.29
CA SER A 65 -2.79 10.27 0.30
C SER A 65 -2.45 10.58 1.76
N CYS A 66 -2.90 11.74 2.22
CA CYS A 66 -2.72 12.17 3.61
C CYS A 66 -3.93 11.81 4.45
N LEU A 67 -3.68 11.32 5.66
CA LEU A 67 -4.70 10.88 6.61
C LEU A 67 -4.44 11.54 7.95
N ALA A 68 -5.48 12.13 8.54
CA ALA A 68 -5.47 12.59 9.91
C ALA A 68 -5.98 11.46 10.82
N VAL A 69 -5.17 11.07 11.80
CA VAL A 69 -5.55 10.11 12.85
C VAL A 69 -5.32 10.79 14.21
N GLY A 70 -6.41 11.19 14.85
CA GLY A 70 -6.33 12.05 16.04
C GLY A 70 -5.70 13.40 15.70
N ALA A 71 -4.53 13.69 16.28
CA ALA A 71 -3.77 14.92 16.04
C ALA A 71 -2.55 14.71 15.14
N ALA A 72 -2.31 13.48 14.67
CA ALA A 72 -1.15 13.14 13.85
C ALA A 72 -1.54 13.03 12.37
N LEU A 73 -0.62 13.45 11.50
CA LEU A 73 -0.72 13.33 10.05
C LEU A 73 0.07 12.10 9.59
N TYR A 74 -0.53 11.33 8.70
CA TYR A 74 0.05 10.13 8.11
C TYR A 74 -0.02 10.21 6.59
N VAL A 75 0.95 9.58 5.93
CA VAL A 75 0.95 9.36 4.48
C VAL A 75 0.79 7.87 4.23
N SER A 76 -0.18 7.49 3.39
CA SER A 76 -0.39 6.10 2.99
C SER A 76 -0.57 5.98 1.48
N THR A 77 -0.11 4.87 0.92
CA THR A 77 -0.38 4.45 -0.47
C THR A 77 -1.45 3.36 -0.55
N MET A 78 -2.11 3.08 0.58
CA MET A 78 -3.11 2.04 0.70
C MET A 78 -4.46 2.52 0.19
N CYS A 79 -5.06 1.73 -0.70
CA CYS A 79 -6.38 2.00 -1.25
C CYS A 79 -7.49 1.90 -0.18
N PRO A 80 -8.63 2.59 -0.39
CA PRO A 80 -9.82 2.44 0.43
C PRO A 80 -10.31 0.98 0.51
N PRO A 81 -10.99 0.59 1.61
CA PRO A 81 -11.53 1.45 2.67
C PRO A 81 -10.47 1.96 3.66
N LEU A 82 -10.67 3.20 4.12
CA LEU A 82 -9.84 3.79 5.16
C LEU A 82 -10.25 3.24 6.54
N PRO A 83 -9.31 3.19 7.51
CA PRO A 83 -9.63 2.84 8.87
C PRO A 83 -10.63 3.83 9.48
N ALA A 84 -11.49 3.36 10.38
CA ALA A 84 -12.60 4.16 10.92
C ALA A 84 -12.11 5.36 11.74
N ILE A 85 -10.88 5.28 12.25
CA ILE A 85 -10.22 6.34 13.01
C ILE A 85 -9.53 7.40 12.13
N ALA A 86 -9.41 7.16 10.82
CA ALA A 86 -8.74 8.06 9.89
C ALA A 86 -9.73 8.94 9.14
N THR A 87 -9.34 10.19 8.93
CA THR A 87 -10.03 11.13 8.04
C THR A 87 -9.08 11.54 6.92
N GLU A 88 -9.54 11.47 5.68
CA GLU A 88 -8.75 11.93 4.54
C GLU A 88 -8.54 13.45 4.60
N VAL A 89 -7.30 13.87 4.37
CA VAL A 89 -6.92 15.28 4.30
C VAL A 89 -6.77 15.66 2.83
N ALA A 90 -7.26 16.85 2.47
CA ALA A 90 -7.15 17.36 1.11
C ALA A 90 -5.67 17.43 0.67
N ALA A 91 -5.38 16.94 -0.54
CA ALA A 91 -4.02 16.88 -1.06
C ALA A 91 -3.37 18.27 -1.24
N ASP A 92 -4.18 19.32 -1.38
CA ASP A 92 -3.74 20.71 -1.47
C ASP A 92 -3.58 21.43 -0.12
N ALA A 93 -3.85 20.74 1.00
CA ALA A 93 -3.58 21.28 2.32
C ALA A 93 -2.06 21.41 2.54
N SER A 94 -1.61 22.55 3.09
CA SER A 94 -0.19 22.88 3.24
C SER A 94 0.60 21.76 3.96
N ASP A 95 0.09 21.27 5.09
CA ASP A 95 0.74 20.20 5.86
C ASP A 95 0.82 18.87 5.07
N CYS A 96 -0.15 18.59 4.20
CA CYS A 96 -0.15 17.39 3.37
C CYS A 96 0.88 17.49 2.23
N ILE A 97 0.99 18.66 1.60
CA ILE A 97 2.00 18.91 0.56
C ILE A 97 3.41 18.72 1.14
N GLU A 98 3.67 19.24 2.35
CA GLU A 98 4.94 19.06 3.04
C GLU A 98 5.20 17.59 3.39
N ALA A 99 4.20 16.88 3.92
CA ALA A 99 4.32 15.46 4.25
C ALA A 99 4.55 14.57 3.02
N LEU A 100 3.90 14.85 1.88
CA LEU A 100 4.07 14.09 0.64
C LEU A 100 5.45 14.31 0.00
N ALA A 101 6.07 15.47 0.24
CA ALA A 101 7.42 15.78 -0.24
C ALA A 101 8.54 15.35 0.72
N ALA A 102 8.20 14.90 1.93
CA ALA A 102 9.16 14.59 2.99
C ALA A 102 9.91 13.27 2.72
N PRO A 103 11.24 13.21 2.97
CA PRO A 103 12.00 11.97 2.89
C PRO A 103 11.69 11.05 4.09
N SER A 104 12.11 9.78 4.02
CA SER A 104 12.06 8.89 5.20
C SER A 104 13.05 9.33 6.28
N CYS A 105 12.67 9.27 7.55
CA CYS A 105 13.55 9.64 8.67
C CYS A 105 14.80 8.76 8.79
N ASP A 106 14.75 7.54 8.27
CA ASP A 106 15.89 6.59 8.23
C ASP A 106 16.70 6.69 6.92
N ALA A 107 16.38 7.64 6.03
CA ALA A 107 17.16 7.81 4.80
C ALA A 107 18.61 8.21 5.18
N PRO A 108 19.63 7.55 4.61
CA PRO A 108 20.99 8.04 4.72
C PRO A 108 21.02 9.46 4.15
N GLU A 109 21.60 10.42 4.89
CA GLU A 109 21.63 11.81 4.48
C GLU A 109 22.21 11.91 3.06
N PRO A 110 21.48 12.52 2.10
CA PRO A 110 21.93 12.65 0.73
C PRO A 110 23.09 13.66 0.69
N GLY A 111 24.30 13.20 0.99
CA GLY A 111 25.46 14.08 1.00
C GLY A 111 26.74 13.59 1.68
N ALA A 112 26.73 12.45 2.40
CA ALA A 112 27.93 12.02 3.11
C ALA A 112 28.95 11.21 2.26
N ASP A 113 28.54 10.60 1.13
CA ASP A 113 29.37 9.59 0.46
C ASP A 113 29.37 9.65 -1.09
N ALA A 114 29.11 10.81 -1.69
CA ALA A 114 29.21 10.99 -3.15
C ALA A 114 30.52 11.69 -3.60
N SER A 115 31.51 11.77 -2.72
CA SER A 115 32.91 12.05 -3.12
C SER A 115 33.66 10.73 -3.29
N GLN A 116 33.09 9.82 -4.09
CA GLN A 116 33.89 8.71 -4.61
C GLN A 116 34.69 9.33 -5.75
N GLU A 117 35.91 9.76 -5.41
CA GLU A 117 36.91 10.18 -6.36
C GLU A 117 37.09 9.04 -7.36
N ASP A 118 36.55 9.22 -8.57
CA ASP A 118 36.84 8.39 -9.75
C ASP A 118 38.33 8.57 -10.12
N ASP A 119 39.23 8.03 -9.29
CA ASP A 119 40.65 7.89 -9.58
C ASP A 119 40.96 6.42 -9.83
N ALA A 120 40.47 5.92 -10.95
CA ALA A 120 41.03 4.75 -11.62
C ALA A 120 40.76 4.88 -13.11
N SER A 121 41.65 5.61 -13.78
CA SER A 121 41.87 5.48 -15.21
C SER A 121 42.03 4.00 -15.54
N ASP A 122 41.07 3.41 -16.25
CA ASP A 122 41.25 2.14 -16.95
C ASP A 122 41.67 2.48 -18.39
N PRO A 123 42.97 2.43 -18.74
CA PRO A 123 43.45 2.73 -20.08
C PRO A 123 43.23 1.58 -21.09
N ASP A 124 42.53 0.50 -20.71
CA ASP A 124 42.37 -0.71 -21.54
C ASP A 124 40.90 -1.00 -21.92
N ALA A 125 40.03 0.01 -21.87
CA ALA A 125 38.70 -0.07 -22.46
C ALA A 125 38.81 -0.18 -23.99
N GLU A 126 38.80 -1.42 -24.48
CA GLU A 126 38.66 -1.78 -25.90
C GLU A 126 37.47 -1.02 -26.51
N PRO A 127 37.59 -0.50 -27.75
CA PRO A 127 36.52 0.26 -28.39
C PRO A 127 35.28 -0.63 -28.59
N VAL A 128 34.19 -0.28 -27.90
CA VAL A 128 32.87 -0.85 -28.20
C VAL A 128 32.43 -0.35 -29.57
N GLU A 129 32.47 -1.28 -30.53
CA GLU A 129 32.01 -1.08 -31.90
C GLU A 129 30.50 -0.84 -31.92
N GLY A 130 30.08 0.17 -32.69
CA GLY A 130 28.73 0.71 -32.71
C GLY A 130 27.66 -0.30 -33.12
N GLY A 131 26.53 -0.21 -32.43
CA GLY A 131 25.26 -0.77 -32.88
C GLY A 131 24.28 0.36 -33.08
N ASP A 132 24.16 0.84 -34.32
CA ASP A 132 23.09 1.70 -34.77
C ASP A 132 21.75 1.01 -34.47
N THR A 133 20.95 1.63 -33.62
CA THR A 133 19.53 1.28 -33.51
C THR A 133 18.74 2.46 -34.04
N ASP A 134 18.43 2.36 -35.34
CA ASP A 134 17.46 3.20 -36.03
C ASP A 134 16.09 3.06 -35.32
N ALA A 135 15.82 4.00 -34.42
CA ALA A 135 14.50 4.18 -33.85
C ALA A 135 13.76 5.26 -34.66
N ASP A 136 13.29 4.86 -35.85
CA ASP A 136 12.16 5.51 -36.51
C ASP A 136 10.90 5.28 -35.65
N VAL A 137 10.66 6.15 -34.67
CA VAL A 137 9.36 6.22 -33.99
C VAL A 137 8.63 7.46 -34.50
N ASP A 138 7.83 7.21 -35.52
CA ASP A 138 6.80 8.07 -36.09
C ASP A 138 5.77 8.48 -35.01
N ALA A 139 5.99 9.61 -34.37
CA ALA A 139 5.04 10.22 -33.46
C ALA A 139 4.03 11.07 -34.25
N THR A 140 2.96 10.44 -34.70
CA THR A 140 1.75 11.14 -35.15
C THR A 140 1.04 11.76 -33.95
N ILE A 141 1.27 13.05 -33.73
CA ILE A 141 0.53 13.89 -32.78
C ILE A 141 -0.86 14.14 -33.37
N ALA A 142 -1.85 13.40 -32.89
CA ALA A 142 -3.26 13.68 -33.16
C ALA A 142 -3.75 14.80 -32.23
N ASP A 143 -3.75 16.00 -32.80
CA ASP A 143 -4.85 16.97 -32.86
C ASP A 143 -5.75 17.16 -31.62
N ALA A 144 -5.72 18.39 -31.12
CA ALA A 144 -6.55 18.89 -30.02
C ALA A 144 -8.03 18.99 -30.43
N GLY A 145 -8.86 18.17 -29.80
CA GLY A 145 -10.31 18.33 -29.80
C GLY A 145 -10.75 19.48 -28.89
N ASP A 146 -10.85 20.66 -29.48
CA ASP A 146 -11.72 21.77 -29.10
C ASP A 146 -13.20 21.32 -29.09
N ALA A 147 -13.90 21.47 -27.95
CA ALA A 147 -15.35 21.64 -27.89
C ALA A 147 -15.85 21.91 -26.46
N GLY A 148 -16.46 23.09 -26.25
CA GLY A 148 -17.55 23.28 -25.28
C GLY A 148 -17.39 24.40 -24.29
#